data_AF-A0A428PUR0-F1
#
_entry.id   AF-A0A428PUR0-F1
#
_cell.length_a   1.000
_cell.length_b   1.000
_cell.length_c   1.000
_cell.angle_alpha   90.00
_cell.angle_beta   90.00
_cell.angle_gamma   90.00
#
_symmetry.space_group_name_H-M   'P 1'
#
loop_
_entity.id
_entity.type
_entity.pdbx_description
1 polymer ?
#
loop_
_entity_poly.entity_id
_entity_poly.type
_entity_poly.pdbx_seq_one_letter_code
_entity_poly.pdbx_strand_id
1 'polypeptide(L)'
;MKSSGIAPNGRLVRSGIIPTVIDDYMLILELKVARKYYHANLRNMLRPRYLQTAPSVHIQKAVDKILSDIMTDSSMTYVIVMTNPDVPSRQDPKWSEFWH
;
A
#
# COMPACT_ATOMS: atom_id res chain seq x y z
N MET A 1 -2.88 22.60 9.55
CA MET A 1 -2.07 21.58 10.28
C MET A 1 -1.09 20.96 9.30
N LYS A 2 0.22 21.21 9.46
CA LYS A 2 1.26 20.64 8.60
C LYS A 2 1.48 19.18 9.03
N SER A 3 1.17 18.22 8.16
CA SER A 3 1.56 16.83 8.37
C SER A 3 3.08 16.73 8.31
N SER A 4 3.69 16.23 9.38
CA SER A 4 5.13 15.96 9.48
C SER A 4 5.55 14.96 8.40
N GLY A 5 6.07 15.50 7.29
CA GLY A 5 6.46 14.76 6.10
C GLY A 5 7.77 13.99 6.30
N ILE A 6 7.69 12.80 6.87
CA ILE A 6 8.65 11.74 6.55
C ILE A 6 8.19 11.17 5.20
N ALA A 7 9.06 11.18 4.19
CA ALA A 7 8.76 10.62 2.88
C ALA A 7 8.16 9.19 3.03
N PRO A 8 7.12 8.82 2.27
CA PRO A 8 6.41 7.54 2.42
C PRO A 8 7.35 6.34 2.51
N ASN A 9 8.45 6.38 1.75
CA ASN A 9 9.50 5.37 1.71
C ASN A 9 10.11 5.12 3.10
N GLY A 10 10.34 6.16 3.91
CA GLY A 10 10.91 6.01 5.26
C GLY A 10 10.02 5.24 6.22
N ARG A 11 8.69 5.32 6.07
CA ARG A 11 7.76 4.52 6.89
C ARG A 11 7.69 3.06 6.42
N LEU A 12 7.80 2.83 5.11
CA LEU A 12 7.82 1.48 4.51
C LEU A 12 9.11 0.72 4.84
N VAL A 13 10.25 1.41 4.82
CA VAL A 13 11.55 0.88 5.29
C VAL A 13 11.47 0.50 6.77
N ARG A 14 10.93 1.38 7.63
CA ARG A 14 10.79 1.07 9.07
C ARG A 14 9.85 -0.11 9.36
N SER A 15 8.87 -0.38 8.51
CA SER A 15 8.01 -1.56 8.62
C SER A 15 8.64 -2.82 8.03
N GLY A 16 9.78 -2.71 7.35
CA GLY A 16 10.40 -3.84 6.64
C GLY A 16 9.62 -4.27 5.41
N ILE A 17 8.81 -3.39 4.82
CA ILE A 17 8.14 -3.65 3.53
C ILE A 17 9.12 -3.44 2.39
N ILE A 18 9.95 -2.40 2.49
CA ILE A 18 11.13 -2.24 1.65
C ILE A 18 12.34 -2.77 2.45
N PRO A 19 13.17 -3.69 1.92
CA PRO A 19 13.08 -4.30 0.59
C PRO A 19 12.27 -5.62 0.53
N THR A 20 11.70 -6.09 1.65
CA THR A 20 11.17 -7.46 1.75
C THR A 20 10.08 -7.80 0.74
N VAL A 21 9.20 -6.86 0.38
CA VAL A 21 8.05 -7.09 -0.52
C VAL A 21 8.19 -6.29 -1.81
N ILE A 22 8.75 -5.08 -1.73
CA ILE A 22 8.96 -4.19 -2.87
C ILE A 22 10.31 -3.47 -2.71
N ASP A 23 10.93 -3.13 -3.84
CA ASP A 23 12.10 -2.27 -3.88
C ASP A 23 11.75 -0.81 -3.59
N ASP A 24 12.78 0.01 -3.41
CA ASP A 24 12.59 1.47 -3.34
C ASP A 24 12.03 2.01 -4.66
N TYR A 25 11.15 3.00 -4.56
CA TYR A 25 10.40 3.50 -5.71
C TYR A 25 10.08 4.99 -5.57
N MET A 26 9.80 5.63 -6.71
CA MET A 26 9.26 6.98 -6.73
C MET A 26 7.73 6.93 -6.62
N LEU A 27 7.15 7.59 -5.62
CA LEU A 27 5.70 7.64 -5.44
C LEU A 27 5.05 8.49 -6.54
N ILE A 28 4.51 7.81 -7.55
CA ILE A 28 3.73 8.44 -8.64
C ILE A 28 2.23 8.43 -8.36
N LEU A 29 1.79 7.43 -7.59
CA LEU A 29 0.39 7.12 -7.33
C LEU A 29 0.15 6.96 -5.83
N GLU A 30 -0.93 7.59 -5.35
CA GLU A 30 -1.43 7.36 -4.00
C GLU A 30 -2.57 6.35 -4.04
N LEU A 31 -2.41 5.26 -3.29
CA LEU A 31 -3.41 4.22 -3.10
C LEU A 31 -4.12 4.44 -1.75
N LYS A 32 -5.44 4.65 -1.79
CA LYS A 32 -6.29 4.71 -0.60
C LYS A 32 -7.14 3.47 -0.52
N VAL A 33 -7.01 2.76 0.59
CA VAL A 33 -7.78 1.54 0.89
C VAL A 33 -8.70 1.82 2.08
N ALA A 34 -10.01 1.68 1.88
CA ALA A 34 -11.00 2.02 2.89
C ALA A 34 -12.02 0.89 3.10
N ARG A 35 -12.60 0.87 4.30
CA ARG A 35 -13.79 0.10 4.65
C ARG A 35 -14.75 1.05 5.40
N LYS A 36 -16.06 0.78 5.30
CA LYS A 36 -17.16 1.69 5.70
C LYS A 36 -16.95 2.49 7.01
N TYR A 37 -16.30 1.91 8.01
CA TYR A 37 -15.99 2.59 9.29
C TYR A 37 -14.51 2.49 9.70
N TYR A 38 -13.64 1.91 8.86
CA TYR A 38 -12.24 1.65 9.20
C TYR A 38 -11.34 1.89 7.99
N HIS A 39 -10.31 2.71 8.19
CA HIS A 39 -9.30 3.01 7.17
C HIS A 39 -8.06 2.16 7.43
N ALA A 40 -7.49 1.59 6.37
CA ALA A 40 -6.15 1.04 6.43
C ALA A 40 -5.17 2.21 6.35
N ASN A 41 -4.50 2.50 7.46
CA ASN A 41 -3.45 3.50 7.55
C ASN A 41 -2.13 2.76 7.75
N LEU A 42 -1.05 3.25 7.14
CA LEU A 42 0.25 2.58 7.28
C LEU A 42 0.62 2.38 8.76
N ARG A 43 0.75 1.11 9.17
CA ARG A 43 1.02 0.60 10.54
C ARG A 43 -0.15 0.66 11.54
N ASN A 44 -1.39 0.90 11.14
CA ASN A 44 -2.51 0.66 12.06
C ASN A 44 -2.87 -0.83 12.16
N MET A 45 -3.44 -1.23 13.30
CA MET A 45 -3.93 -2.59 13.50
C MET A 45 -5.43 -2.64 13.24
N LEU A 46 -5.85 -3.51 12.32
CA LEU A 46 -7.25 -3.81 12.06
C LEU A 46 -7.55 -5.22 12.56
N ARG A 47 -8.68 -5.39 13.28
CA ARG A 47 -9.08 -6.71 13.76
C ARG A 47 -9.53 -7.59 12.59
N PRO A 48 -9.25 -8.91 12.57
CA PRO A 48 -9.63 -9.80 11.46
C PRO A 48 -11.11 -9.80 11.11
N ARG A 49 -12.01 -9.67 12.10
CA ARG A 49 -13.46 -9.52 11.87
C ARG A 49 -13.82 -8.33 10.97
N TYR A 50 -12.93 -7.33 10.89
CA TYR A 50 -13.07 -6.17 10.03
C TYR A 50 -12.40 -6.33 8.66
N LEU A 51 -11.90 -7.52 8.30
CA LEU A 51 -11.20 -7.79 7.03
C LEU A 51 -11.84 -8.93 6.23
N GLN A 52 -13.06 -9.36 6.60
CA GLN A 52 -13.74 -10.53 6.01
C GLN A 52 -14.30 -10.31 4.60
N THR A 53 -14.26 -9.07 4.08
CA THR A 53 -14.72 -8.74 2.72
C THR A 53 -13.71 -7.81 2.08
N ALA A 54 -13.65 -7.82 0.74
CA ALA A 54 -12.80 -6.92 -0.01
C ALA A 54 -13.03 -5.43 0.38
N PRO A 55 -11.95 -4.63 0.49
CA PRO A 55 -12.06 -3.19 0.76
C PRO A 55 -12.42 -2.42 -0.51
N SER A 56 -12.82 -1.15 -0.35
CA SER A 56 -12.85 -0.23 -1.48
C SER A 56 -11.46 0.36 -1.73
N VAL A 57 -11.14 0.53 -3.01
CA VAL A 57 -9.85 1.06 -3.45
C VAL A 57 -10.07 2.34 -4.24
N HIS A 58 -9.27 3.36 -3.96
CA HIS A 58 -9.22 4.61 -4.71
C HIS A 58 -7.77 4.93 -5.06
N ILE A 59 -7.52 5.23 -6.33
CA ILE A 59 -6.21 5.57 -6.87
C ILE A 59 -6.25 7.02 -7.31
N GLN A 60 -5.30 7.82 -6.86
CA GLN A 60 -5.17 9.24 -7.23
C GLN A 60 -3.71 9.63 -7.46
N LYS A 61 -3.47 10.73 -8.18
CA LYS A 61 -2.12 11.22 -8.44
C LYS A 61 -1.45 11.65 -7.12
N ALA A 62 -0.19 11.27 -6.92
CA ALA A 62 0.57 11.68 -5.74
C ALA A 62 1.38 12.98 -5.96
N VAL A 63 1.71 13.29 -7.22
CA VAL A 63 2.53 14.45 -7.60
C VAL A 63 1.96 15.12 -8.85
N ASP A 64 1.73 16.43 -8.78
CA ASP A 64 1.08 17.20 -9.86
C ASP A 64 1.98 17.50 -11.06
N LYS A 65 3.32 17.47 -10.88
CA LYS A 65 4.23 18.21 -11.79
C LYS A 65 5.00 17.39 -12.83
N ILE A 66 5.01 16.06 -12.76
CA ILE A 66 5.88 15.23 -13.65
C ILE A 66 5.07 14.19 -14.48
N LEU A 67 3.81 13.90 -14.11
CA LEU A 67 3.08 12.73 -14.60
C LEU A 67 1.78 13.07 -15.35
N SER A 68 1.62 14.30 -15.84
CA SER A 68 0.42 14.67 -16.62
C SER A 68 0.20 13.67 -17.75
N ASP A 69 1.26 13.29 -18.46
CA ASP A 69 1.17 12.53 -19.70
C ASP A 69 0.98 11.02 -19.47
N ILE A 70 1.63 10.43 -18.45
CA ILE A 70 1.50 8.99 -18.12
C ILE A 70 0.09 8.67 -17.61
N MET A 71 -0.57 9.62 -16.94
CA MET A 71 -1.84 9.39 -16.25
C MET A 71 -3.07 9.93 -16.99
N THR A 72 -2.90 10.61 -18.12
CA THR A 72 -4.01 11.04 -19.00
C THR A 72 -4.39 9.99 -20.03
N ASP A 73 -3.59 8.93 -20.17
CA ASP A 73 -3.93 7.83 -21.05
C ASP A 73 -5.06 6.99 -20.43
N SER A 74 -6.26 7.12 -21.00
CA SER A 74 -7.44 6.37 -20.60
C SER A 74 -7.34 4.86 -20.88
N SER A 75 -6.30 4.40 -21.60
CA SER A 75 -6.03 2.99 -21.85
C SER A 75 -5.21 2.31 -20.73
N MET A 76 -4.71 3.08 -19.76
CA MET A 76 -3.89 2.53 -18.67
C MET A 76 -4.70 1.60 -17.77
N THR A 77 -4.17 0.38 -17.62
CA THR A 77 -4.71 -0.63 -16.71
C THR A 77 -3.78 -0.80 -15.52
N TYR A 78 -4.33 -0.82 -14.32
CA TYR A 78 -3.59 -1.00 -13.08
C TYR A 78 -3.88 -2.38 -12.48
N VAL A 79 -2.85 -2.99 -11.89
CA VAL A 79 -2.98 -4.22 -11.10
C VAL A 79 -2.76 -3.87 -9.63
N ILE A 80 -3.66 -4.32 -8.77
CA ILE A 80 -3.55 -4.19 -7.32
C ILE A 80 -3.29 -5.59 -6.75
N VAL A 81 -2.25 -5.71 -5.94
CA VAL A 81 -1.86 -6.98 -5.29
C VAL A 81 -2.00 -6.83 -3.78
N MET A 82 -2.59 -7.83 -3.13
CA MET A 82 -2.65 -7.96 -1.67
C MET A 82 -1.88 -9.21 -1.25
N THR A 83 -0.79 -9.03 -0.50
CA THR A 83 0.11 -10.12 -0.11
C THR A 83 0.45 -10.04 1.37
N ASN A 84 0.81 -11.17 1.96
CA ASN A 84 1.27 -11.27 3.35
C ASN A 84 2.68 -11.91 3.40
N PRO A 85 3.73 -11.12 3.69
CA PRO A 85 5.10 -11.62 3.78
C PRO A 85 5.38 -12.45 5.04
N ASP A 86 4.49 -12.43 6.02
CA ASP A 86 4.75 -12.93 7.37
C ASP A 86 4.07 -14.28 7.65
N VAL A 87 3.79 -15.11 6.63
CA VAL A 87 3.07 -16.39 6.80
C VAL A 87 4.04 -17.57 6.95
N PRO A 88 3.84 -18.50 7.91
CA PRO A 88 2.81 -18.49 8.97
C PRO A 88 3.10 -17.52 10.11
N SER A 89 4.36 -17.08 10.25
CA SER A 89 4.74 -16.06 11.22
C SER A 89 5.89 -15.20 10.70
N ARG A 90 6.01 -13.98 11.22
CA ARG A 90 7.12 -13.06 10.90
C ARG A 90 8.51 -13.62 11.25
N GLN A 91 8.59 -14.51 12.24
CA GLN A 91 9.84 -15.13 12.68
C GLN A 91 10.27 -16.32 11.84
N ASP A 92 9.31 -16.98 11.18
CA ASP A 92 9.52 -18.16 10.34
C ASP A 92 8.57 -18.10 9.13
N PRO A 93 8.81 -17.19 8.17
CA PRO A 93 7.88 -16.91 7.08
C PRO A 93 8.03 -17.93 5.93
N LYS A 94 7.84 -19.22 6.24
CA LYS A 94 8.00 -20.33 5.27
C LYS A 94 7.11 -20.25 4.04
N TRP A 95 5.98 -19.55 4.15
CA TRP A 95 5.02 -19.31 3.07
C TRP A 95 4.93 -17.81 2.77
N SER A 96 6.08 -17.12 2.85
CA SER A 96 6.16 -15.69 2.60
C SER A 96 5.49 -15.32 1.29
N GLU A 97 4.89 -14.14 1.32
CA GLU A 97 4.13 -13.55 0.23
C GLU A 97 2.91 -14.40 -0.15
N PHE A 98 2.14 -14.80 0.86
CA PHE A 98 0.85 -15.43 0.62
C PHE A 98 -0.09 -14.43 -0.06
N TRP A 99 -0.54 -14.76 -1.26
CA TRP A 99 -1.47 -13.93 -2.03
C TRP A 99 -2.89 -14.12 -1.51
N HIS A 100 -3.54 -13.00 -1.15
CA HIS A 100 -4.89 -12.98 -0.61
C HIS A 100 -5.97 -12.84 -1.68
#